data_AF-H9M8V4-F1
#
_entry.id   AF-H9M8V4-F1
#
_cell.length_a   1.000
_cell.length_b   1.000
_cell.length_c   1.000
_cell.angle_alpha   90.00
_cell.angle_beta   90.00
_cell.angle_gamma   90.00
#
_symmetry.space_group_name_H-M   'P 1'
#
loop_
_entity.id
_entity.type
_entity.pdbx_description
1 polymer ?
#
loop_
_entity_poly.entity_id
_entity_poly.type
_entity_poly.pdbx_seq_one_letter_code
_entity_poly.pdbx_strand_id
1 'polypeptide(L)' 'PRASAMAETLWSGNRDSDGKKRYAKAIDRLNQWRYRMVKRRIDAEPLQPLWCLKNPGMCNLDH' A
#
# COMPACT_ATOMS: atom_id res chain seq x y z
N PRO A 1 -7.27 0.69 -2.41
CA PRO A 1 -7.83 1.80 -1.59
C PRO A 1 -7.14 3.16 -1.86
N ARG A 2 -7.48 3.80 -2.99
CA ARG A 2 -6.84 5.06 -3.46
C ARG A 2 -6.89 6.20 -2.43
N ALA A 3 -8.03 6.40 -1.77
CA ALA A 3 -8.19 7.43 -0.74
C ALA A 3 -7.25 7.24 0.46
N SER A 4 -6.89 6.00 0.81
CA SER A 4 -5.96 5.73 1.92
C SER A 4 -4.53 6.15 1.62
N ALA A 5 -4.10 6.14 0.35
CA ALA A 5 -2.79 6.65 -0.04
C ALA A 5 -2.72 8.18 0.10
N MET A 6 -3.81 8.89 -0.23
CA MET A 6 -3.94 10.32 0.03
C MET A 6 -3.95 10.62 1.53
N ALA A 7 -4.66 9.81 2.33
CA ALA A 7 -4.69 9.96 3.78
C ALA A 7 -3.28 9.85 4.41
N GLU A 8 -2.47 8.87 4.00
CA GLU A 8 -1.07 8.74 4.49
C GLU A 8 -0.23 9.96 4.12
N THR A 9 -0.39 10.46 2.89
CA THR A 9 0.35 11.62 2.37
C THR A 9 0.01 12.90 3.14
N LEU A 10 -1.27 13.14 3.45
CA LEU A 10 -1.70 14.32 4.19
C LEU A 10 -1.42 14.22 5.68
N TRP A 11 -1.48 13.02 6.27
CA TRP A 11 -1.30 12.83 7.70
C TRP A 11 0.18 12.81 8.14
N SER A 12 1.01 12.06 7.42
CA SER A 12 2.42 11.81 7.80
C SER A 12 3.44 12.11 6.71
N GLY A 13 2.99 12.62 5.56
CA GLY A 13 3.84 12.79 4.40
C GLY A 13 4.19 11.46 3.71
N ASN A 14 4.69 11.56 2.48
CA ASN A 14 5.15 10.42 1.69
C ASN A 14 6.68 10.28 1.65
N ARG A 15 7.40 11.03 2.49
CA ARG A 15 8.86 11.06 2.56
C ARG A 15 9.39 10.47 3.86
N ASP A 16 10.58 9.91 3.82
CA ASP A 16 11.34 9.50 5.01
C ASP A 16 12.12 10.68 5.62
N SER A 17 12.89 10.40 6.67
CA SER A 17 13.77 11.36 7.34
C SER A 17 14.81 11.98 6.40
N ASP A 18 15.19 11.24 5.36
CA ASP A 18 16.20 11.64 4.38
C ASP A 18 15.58 12.36 3.17
N GLY A 19 14.26 12.60 3.20
CA GLY A 19 13.51 13.27 2.14
C GLY A 19 13.22 12.40 0.91
N LYS A 20 13.55 11.10 0.94
CA LYS A 20 13.28 10.16 -0.16
C LYS A 20 11.82 9.70 -0.11
N LYS A 21 11.23 9.49 -1.28
CA LYS A 21 9.84 9.02 -1.40
C LYS A 21 9.73 7.55 -0.94
N ARG A 22 8.81 7.28 -0.01
CA ARG A 22 8.58 5.93 0.58
C ARG A 22 7.67 5.03 -0.27
N TYR A 23 7.76 5.10 -1.60
CA TYR A 23 6.82 4.39 -2.48
C TYR A 23 7.06 2.88 -2.52
N ALA A 24 8.33 2.44 -2.50
CA ALA A 24 8.69 1.02 -2.63
C ALA A 24 8.07 0.13 -1.54
N LYS A 25 7.94 0.66 -0.31
CA LYS A 25 7.34 -0.05 0.84
C LYS A 25 5.88 0.33 1.08
N ALA A 26 5.27 1.12 0.19
CA ALA A 26 3.89 1.57 0.33
C ALA A 26 2.88 0.49 -0.09
N ILE A 27 3.26 -0.41 -1.01
CA ILE A 27 2.31 -1.40 -1.53
C ILE A 27 1.94 -2.45 -0.46
N ASP A 28 2.90 -2.90 0.35
CA ASP A 28 2.68 -3.89 1.41
C ASP A 28 1.69 -3.38 2.46
N ARG A 29 1.91 -2.15 2.96
CA ARG A 29 1.02 -1.52 3.96
C ARG A 29 -0.37 -1.24 3.37
N LEU A 30 -0.47 -0.82 2.11
CA LEU A 30 -1.76 -0.52 1.46
C LEU A 30 -2.55 -1.80 1.20
N ASN A 31 -1.89 -2.91 0.87
CA ASN A 31 -2.52 -4.21 0.76
C ASN A 31 -3.09 -4.68 2.11
N GLN A 32 -2.30 -4.59 3.19
CA GLN A 32 -2.79 -4.92 4.54
C GLN A 32 -3.97 -4.03 4.95
N TRP A 33 -3.88 -2.73 4.67
CA TRP A 33 -4.97 -1.78 4.94
C TRP A 33 -6.24 -2.14 4.15
N ARG A 34 -6.10 -2.51 2.88
CA ARG A 34 -7.21 -2.99 2.04
C ARG A 34 -7.91 -4.20 2.67
N TYR A 35 -7.18 -5.19 3.19
CA TYR A 35 -7.79 -6.32 3.89
C TYR A 35 -8.54 -5.91 5.16
N ARG A 36 -7.99 -4.95 5.91
CA ARG A 36 -8.68 -4.39 7.09
C ARG A 36 -9.97 -3.65 6.72
N MET A 37 -10.02 -2.99 5.57
CA MET A 37 -11.24 -2.35 5.05
C MET A 37 -12.29 -3.38 4.68
N VAL A 38 -11.92 -4.42 3.92
CA VAL A 38 -12.84 -5.51 3.53
C VAL A 38 -13.37 -6.26 4.76
N LYS A 39 -12.52 -6.53 5.76
CA LYS A 39 -12.94 -7.13 7.04
C LYS A 39 -13.98 -6.29 7.78
N ARG A 40 -13.99 -4.96 7.56
CA ARG A 40 -14.98 -4.01 8.09
C ARG A 40 -16.17 -3.78 7.15
N ARG A 41 -16.38 -4.65 6.16
CA ARG A 41 -17.47 -4.55 5.16
C ARG A 41 -17.37 -3.31 4.27
N ILE A 42 -16.16 -2.79 4.05
CA ILE A 42 -15.90 -1.73 3.07
C ILE A 42 -15.34 -2.40 1.81
N ASP A 43 -16.07 -2.30 0.69
CA ASP A 43 -15.70 -2.91 -0.59
C ASP A 43 -14.56 -2.16 -1.28
N ALA A 44 -13.36 -2.32 -0.73
CA ALA A 44 -12.15 -1.75 -1.29
C ALA A 44 -11.65 -2.59 -2.47
N GLU A 45 -11.43 -1.91 -3.61
CA GLU A 45 -10.82 -2.47 -4.82
C GLU A 45 -9.48 -3.19 -4.50
N PRO A 46 -9.26 -4.40 -5.04
CA PRO A 46 -7.98 -5.10 -4.92
C PRO A 46 -6.86 -4.33 -5.65
N LEU A 47 -5.66 -4.32 -5.08
CA LEU A 47 -4.51 -3.58 -5.63
C LEU A 47 -3.61 -4.45 -6.51
N GLN A 48 -3.38 -5.69 -6.10
CA GLN A 48 -2.49 -6.65 -6.75
C GLN A 48 -3.10 -8.05 -6.66
N PRO A 49 -2.66 -8.98 -7.53
CA PRO A 49 -2.95 -10.39 -7.37
C PRO A 49 -2.58 -10.89 -5.96
N LEU A 50 -3.37 -11.83 -5.43
CA LEU A 50 -3.11 -12.44 -4.12
C LEU A 50 -1.71 -13.09 -4.04
N TRP A 51 -1.18 -13.52 -5.18
CA TRP A 51 0.16 -14.08 -5.29
C TRP A 51 1.26 -13.08 -4.87
N CYS A 52 1.14 -11.79 -5.23
CA CYS A 52 2.11 -10.75 -4.88
C CYS A 52 2.20 -10.56 -3.35
N LEU A 53 1.08 -10.72 -2.66
CA LEU A 53 1.01 -10.66 -1.21
C LEU A 53 1.65 -11.87 -0.51
N LYS A 54 1.57 -13.04 -1.15
CA LYS A 54 2.21 -14.26 -0.64
C LYS A 54 3.70 -14.36 -0.99
N ASN A 55 4.14 -13.62 -2.00
CA ASN A 55 5.51 -13.62 -2.50
C ASN A 55 6.05 -12.17 -2.56
N PRO A 56 6.49 -11.62 -1.42
CA PRO A 56 6.96 -10.24 -1.34
C PRO A 56 8.10 -9.95 -2.32
N GLY A 57 8.09 -8.77 -2.93
CA GLY A 57 9.14 -8.33 -3.87
C GLY A 57 8.99 -8.85 -5.30
N MET A 58 8.28 -9.96 -5.52
CA MET A 58 8.18 -10.60 -6.84
C MET A 58 7.31 -9.85 -7.87
N CYS A 59 6.53 -8.87 -7.42
CA CYS A 59 5.68 -8.03 -8.29
C CYS A 59 6.19 -6.60 -8.42
N ASN A 60 7.43 -6.32 -8.00
CA ASN A 60 8.06 -5.02 -8.18
C ASN A 60 8.60 -4.89 -9.60
N LEU A 61 8.40 -3.73 -10.22
CA LEU A 61 8.85 -3.46 -11.59
C LEU A 61 10.36 -3.18 -11.68
N ASP A 62 10.94 -2.57 -10.64
CA ASP A 62 12.37 -2.27 -10.56
C ASP A 62 13.01 -3.13 -9.47
N HIS A 63 14.11 -3.81 -9.81
CA HIS A 63 15.01 -4.47 -8.87
C HIS A 63 16.11 -3.51 -8.41
#